data_AF-A0A0H5QIQ7-F1
#
_entry.id   AF-A0A0H5QIQ7-F1
#
_cell.length_a   1.000
_cell.length_b   1.000
_cell.length_c   1.000
_cell.angle_alpha   90.00
_cell.angle_beta   90.00
_cell.angle_gamma   90.00
#
_symmetry.space_group_name_H-M   'P 1'
#
loop_
_entity.id
_entity.type
_entity.pdbx_description
1 polymer ?
#
loop_
_entity_poly.entity_id
_entity_poly.type
_entity_poly.pdbx_seq_one_letter_code
_entity_poly.pdbx_strand_id
1 'polypeptide(L)'
;MDHHTHLAHKSSARTERVNAMSPLYTIGLGFSVAHFVPFSLLFLFWRRRNKTPIRYRQPKVILIAIMFGQAWSLYISISALDFPWTYAERAIIQYSLLSCFIDTFTAFGFATFIAFSRTLQQAQFSASLGKDPERLAAAVLSDSRARFLMSGRFAVFFVVTSCLILLVVQVALLLQRPALFTMRALSAYSDRSSGALMVGVFSNYKISVSCLFFLVSAYSLRITADNFGIKASMKRISALFIIGYVVYFISAAFMPVERLSYMNFFYVIMVQLISIEAAFGPLLLSYRSEDRQIFLAAAASSTSQFERFLLTKKGLDQFQKHLIRERAVENLLFWTDATQFKSRFQNRTVEENANWADTMYATYLAPDSMMEANLDAETLQYFRTLLFPKGMISTDHLEPNIFQEASDRLLELMKYDSLMRFCRQNPESWQEFLSLDHEVRCMSQVHASDRVDRQDDLAIRFE
;
A
#
# COMPACT_ATOMS: atom_id res chain seq x y z
N MET A 1 -33.05 19.57 65.57
CA MET A 1 -33.63 18.59 64.62
C MET A 1 -33.05 18.72 63.20
N ASP A 2 -32.31 19.79 62.87
CA ASP A 2 -31.78 20.04 61.51
C ASP A 2 -30.46 19.34 61.14
N HIS A 3 -29.77 18.69 62.08
CA HIS A 3 -28.50 18.05 61.76
C HIS A 3 -28.65 16.70 61.05
N HIS A 4 -29.80 16.02 61.22
CA HIS A 4 -30.07 14.72 60.62
C HIS A 4 -30.53 14.80 59.16
N THR A 5 -31.23 15.87 58.75
CA THR A 5 -31.65 16.10 57.36
C THR A 5 -30.46 16.41 56.44
N HIS A 6 -29.42 17.08 56.95
CA HIS A 6 -28.23 17.41 56.16
C HIS A 6 -27.35 16.17 55.84
N LEU A 7 -27.37 15.14 56.68
CA LEU A 7 -26.63 13.88 56.44
C LEU A 7 -27.38 12.97 55.45
N ALA A 8 -28.72 12.98 55.46
CA ALA A 8 -29.53 12.22 54.52
C ALA A 8 -29.34 12.70 53.07
N HIS A 9 -29.23 14.02 52.84
CA HIS A 9 -28.98 14.57 51.51
C HIS A 9 -27.57 14.24 50.97
N LYS A 10 -26.55 14.21 51.83
CA LYS A 10 -25.19 13.78 51.42
C LYS A 10 -25.11 12.29 51.10
N SER A 11 -25.90 11.47 51.78
CA SER A 11 -25.98 10.02 51.51
C SER A 11 -26.63 9.75 50.15
N SER A 12 -27.80 10.35 49.87
CA SER A 12 -28.49 10.22 48.58
C SER A 12 -27.62 10.64 47.39
N ALA A 13 -26.93 11.79 47.49
CA ALA A 13 -26.03 12.26 46.43
C ALA A 13 -24.81 11.35 46.21
N ARG A 14 -24.38 10.60 47.24
CA ARG A 14 -23.27 9.64 47.13
C ARG A 14 -23.74 8.34 46.47
N THR A 15 -24.95 7.88 46.78
CA THR A 15 -25.53 6.66 46.19
C THR A 15 -25.89 6.86 44.70
N GLU A 16 -26.38 8.05 44.30
CA GLU A 16 -26.56 8.39 42.88
C GLU A 16 -25.24 8.38 42.09
N ARG A 17 -24.14 8.89 42.68
CA ARG A 17 -22.82 8.85 42.04
C ARG A 17 -22.30 7.43 41.84
N VAL A 18 -22.54 6.53 42.80
CA VAL A 18 -22.10 5.12 42.69
C VAL A 18 -22.90 4.38 41.61
N ASN A 19 -24.21 4.63 41.50
CA ASN A 19 -25.04 4.03 40.46
C ASN A 19 -24.71 4.56 39.05
N ALA A 20 -24.27 5.81 38.91
CA ALA A 20 -23.80 6.37 37.65
C ALA A 20 -22.44 5.80 37.19
N MET A 21 -21.61 5.27 38.10
CA MET A 21 -20.30 4.67 37.76
C MET A 21 -20.39 3.26 37.15
N SER A 22 -21.45 2.50 37.44
CA SER A 22 -21.68 1.14 36.91
C SER A 22 -21.59 1.01 35.36
N PRO A 23 -22.30 1.85 34.57
CA PRO A 23 -22.19 1.79 33.11
C PRO A 23 -20.82 2.25 32.61
N LEU A 24 -20.16 3.22 33.27
CA LEU A 24 -18.81 3.68 32.91
C LEU A 24 -17.74 2.60 33.12
N TYR A 25 -17.84 1.82 34.19
CA TYR A 25 -16.97 0.66 34.43
C TYR A 25 -17.18 -0.44 33.39
N THR A 26 -18.42 -0.70 32.99
CA THR A 26 -18.76 -1.70 31.96
C THR A 26 -18.23 -1.27 30.59
N ILE A 27 -18.33 0.02 30.27
CA ILE A 27 -17.72 0.64 29.10
C ILE A 27 -16.18 0.56 29.15
N GLY A 28 -15.57 0.81 30.32
CA GLY A 28 -14.13 0.68 30.57
C GLY A 28 -13.58 -0.75 30.37
N LEU A 29 -14.34 -1.75 30.80
CA LEU A 29 -14.03 -3.17 30.58
C LEU A 29 -14.13 -3.51 29.07
N GLY A 30 -15.18 -3.02 28.41
CA GLY A 30 -15.33 -3.13 26.96
C GLY A 30 -14.18 -2.49 26.19
N PHE A 31 -13.69 -1.33 26.64
CA PHE A 31 -12.51 -0.66 26.07
C PHE A 31 -11.24 -1.52 26.21
N SER A 32 -11.02 -2.12 27.38
CA SER A 32 -9.85 -2.97 27.64
C SER A 32 -9.80 -4.19 26.71
N VAL A 33 -10.95 -4.84 26.48
CA VAL A 33 -11.07 -5.96 25.53
C VAL A 33 -10.93 -5.49 24.08
N ALA A 34 -11.52 -4.35 23.73
CA ALA A 34 -11.43 -3.77 22.39
C ALA A 34 -9.99 -3.38 21.99
N HIS A 35 -9.11 -3.08 22.95
CA HIS A 35 -7.71 -2.74 22.71
C HIS A 35 -6.80 -3.97 22.52
N PHE A 36 -7.12 -5.12 23.14
CA PHE A 36 -6.25 -6.31 23.09
C PHE A 36 -6.10 -6.92 21.68
N VAL A 37 -7.20 -6.94 20.92
CA VAL A 37 -7.23 -7.49 19.55
C VAL A 37 -6.32 -6.67 18.60
N PRO A 38 -6.42 -5.34 18.53
CA PRO A 38 -5.53 -4.50 17.72
C PRO A 38 -4.05 -4.63 18.03
N PHE A 39 -3.63 -4.72 19.30
CA PHE A 39 -2.20 -4.86 19.64
C PHE A 39 -1.62 -6.18 19.16
N SER A 40 -2.37 -7.28 19.32
CA SER A 40 -1.99 -8.59 18.78
C SER A 40 -1.90 -8.56 17.25
N LEU A 41 -2.86 -7.89 16.59
CA LEU A 41 -2.86 -7.70 15.14
C LEU A 41 -1.66 -6.86 14.68
N LEU A 42 -1.27 -5.81 15.40
CA LEU A 42 -0.10 -4.99 15.09
C LEU A 42 1.19 -5.82 15.09
N PHE A 43 1.36 -6.69 16.10
CA PHE A 43 2.52 -7.57 16.18
C PHE A 43 2.56 -8.56 15.00
N LEU A 44 1.43 -9.22 14.68
CA LEU A 44 1.34 -10.15 13.57
C LEU A 44 1.56 -9.45 12.21
N PHE A 45 0.97 -8.26 12.03
CA PHE A 45 1.14 -7.43 10.85
C PHE A 45 2.61 -7.00 10.68
N TRP A 46 3.27 -6.58 11.77
CA TRP A 46 4.70 -6.23 11.75
C TRP A 46 5.57 -7.43 11.37
N ARG A 47 5.30 -8.61 11.94
CA ARG A 47 6.03 -9.85 11.63
C ARG A 47 5.92 -10.23 10.15
N ARG A 48 4.75 -10.00 9.54
CA ARG A 48 4.50 -10.34 8.12
C ARG A 48 4.65 -9.17 7.15
N ARG A 49 5.21 -8.03 7.58
CA ARG A 49 5.31 -6.82 6.75
C ARG A 49 6.02 -6.98 5.40
N ASN A 50 6.93 -7.96 5.30
CA ASN A 50 7.69 -8.24 4.08
C ASN A 50 6.98 -9.22 3.12
N LYS A 51 5.83 -9.78 3.50
CA LYS A 51 5.09 -10.77 2.71
C LYS A 51 4.01 -10.09 1.85
N THR A 52 3.69 -10.67 0.70
CA THR A 52 2.57 -10.25 -0.16
C THR A 52 1.25 -10.62 0.53
N PRO A 53 0.20 -9.76 0.49
CA PRO A 53 0.11 -8.45 -0.16
C PRO A 53 0.59 -7.27 0.71
N ILE A 54 1.03 -7.52 1.94
CA ILE A 54 1.37 -6.48 2.92
C ILE A 54 2.54 -5.60 2.45
N ARG A 55 3.57 -6.20 1.83
CA ARG A 55 4.74 -5.48 1.29
C ARG A 55 4.35 -4.30 0.38
N TYR A 56 3.36 -4.51 -0.49
CA TYR A 56 2.91 -3.53 -1.48
C TYR A 56 1.96 -2.46 -0.91
N ARG A 57 1.59 -2.57 0.38
CA ARG A 57 0.65 -1.65 1.06
C ARG A 57 1.34 -0.62 1.95
N GLN A 58 2.62 -0.33 1.75
CA GLN A 58 3.40 0.59 2.59
C GLN A 58 3.23 0.29 4.10
N PRO A 59 3.60 -0.92 4.55
CA PRO A 59 3.18 -1.43 5.87
C PRO A 59 3.64 -0.57 7.04
N LYS A 60 4.76 0.16 6.90
CA LYS A 60 5.23 1.10 7.92
C LYS A 60 4.25 2.26 8.14
N VAL A 61 3.71 2.83 7.06
CA VAL A 61 2.76 3.95 7.10
C VAL A 61 1.44 3.49 7.74
N ILE A 62 0.93 2.33 7.33
CA ILE A 62 -0.28 1.74 7.92
C ILE A 62 -0.08 1.44 9.41
N LEU A 63 1.08 0.88 9.81
CA LEU A 63 1.37 0.60 11.21
C LEU A 63 1.38 1.88 12.05
N ILE A 64 2.04 2.95 11.56
CA ILE A 64 2.08 4.25 12.23
C ILE A 64 0.66 4.83 12.36
N ALA A 65 -0.16 4.74 11.31
CA ALA A 65 -1.56 5.16 11.38
C ALA A 65 -2.28 4.42 12.51
N ILE A 66 -2.26 3.08 12.49
CA ILE A 66 -2.95 2.28 13.51
C ILE A 66 -2.42 2.61 14.91
N MET A 67 -1.11 2.82 15.10
CA MET A 67 -0.54 3.24 16.39
C MET A 67 -1.12 4.57 16.88
N PHE A 68 -1.26 5.58 16.02
CA PHE A 68 -1.94 6.83 16.39
C PHE A 68 -3.41 6.61 16.74
N GLY A 69 -4.12 5.76 15.98
CA GLY A 69 -5.51 5.40 16.27
C GLY A 69 -5.67 4.69 17.62
N GLN A 70 -4.76 3.77 17.96
CA GLN A 70 -4.74 3.09 19.26
C GLN A 70 -4.40 4.05 20.40
N ALA A 71 -3.38 4.90 20.23
CA ALA A 71 -3.01 5.90 21.22
C ALA A 71 -4.16 6.88 21.49
N TRP A 72 -4.85 7.33 20.44
CA TRP A 72 -6.05 8.16 20.55
C TRP A 72 -7.17 7.43 21.30
N SER A 73 -7.44 6.18 20.92
CA SER A 73 -8.51 5.40 21.52
C SER A 73 -8.24 5.11 23.00
N LEU A 74 -7.01 4.79 23.36
CA LEU A 74 -6.56 4.65 24.75
C LEU A 74 -6.70 5.96 25.53
N TYR A 75 -6.30 7.08 24.93
CA TYR A 75 -6.43 8.41 25.54
C TYR A 75 -7.90 8.75 25.85
N ILE A 76 -8.81 8.48 24.91
CA ILE A 76 -10.25 8.66 25.11
C ILE A 76 -10.78 7.75 26.23
N SER A 77 -10.35 6.48 26.28
CA SER A 77 -10.73 5.55 27.35
C SER A 77 -10.27 6.03 28.73
N ILE A 78 -9.02 6.50 28.86
CA ILE A 78 -8.48 7.05 30.11
C ILE A 78 -9.23 8.34 30.49
N SER A 79 -9.53 9.19 29.52
CA SER A 79 -10.29 10.43 29.74
C SER A 79 -11.72 10.20 30.21
N ALA A 80 -12.27 9.00 30.02
CA ALA A 80 -13.59 8.62 30.53
C ALA A 80 -13.58 8.30 32.03
N LEU A 81 -12.42 8.09 32.66
CA LEU A 81 -12.26 7.79 34.09
C LEU A 81 -12.27 9.03 34.99
N ASP A 82 -12.84 10.15 34.53
CA ASP A 82 -12.90 11.44 35.22
C ASP A 82 -11.54 11.95 35.74
N PHE A 83 -10.48 11.67 34.97
CA PHE A 83 -9.14 12.18 35.27
C PHE A 83 -9.14 13.72 35.18
N PRO A 84 -8.44 14.45 36.07
CA PRO A 84 -8.56 15.90 36.22
C PRO A 84 -7.84 16.71 35.11
N TRP A 85 -8.03 16.32 33.85
CA TRP A 85 -7.49 17.04 32.70
C TRP A 85 -8.15 18.41 32.54
N THR A 86 -7.33 19.41 32.26
CA THR A 86 -7.82 20.71 31.79
C THR A 86 -8.41 20.57 30.38
N TYR A 87 -9.27 21.50 29.98
CA TYR A 87 -9.81 21.49 28.63
C TYR A 87 -8.70 21.62 27.57
N ALA A 88 -7.74 22.53 27.78
CA ALA A 88 -6.63 22.77 26.86
C ALA A 88 -5.81 21.51 26.59
N GLU A 89 -5.35 20.82 27.65
CA GLU A 89 -4.60 19.56 27.53
C GLU A 89 -5.40 18.52 26.77
N ARG A 90 -6.69 18.39 27.11
CA ARG A 90 -7.57 17.42 26.46
C ARG A 90 -7.75 17.70 24.98
N ALA A 91 -8.07 18.94 24.62
CA ALA A 91 -8.26 19.32 23.23
C ALA A 91 -6.98 19.08 22.40
N ILE A 92 -5.83 19.53 22.90
CA ILE A 92 -4.55 19.40 22.19
C ILE A 92 -4.22 17.91 21.96
N ILE A 93 -4.22 17.09 23.01
CA ILE A 93 -3.83 15.68 22.91
C ILE A 93 -4.83 14.90 22.04
N GLN A 94 -6.13 15.06 22.32
CA GLN A 94 -7.20 14.34 21.63
C GLN A 94 -7.18 14.62 20.13
N TYR A 95 -7.18 15.89 19.73
CA TYR A 95 -7.29 16.25 18.32
C TYR A 95 -5.97 16.06 17.57
N SER A 96 -4.81 16.21 18.22
CA SER A 96 -3.51 15.93 17.60
C SER A 96 -3.36 14.45 17.25
N LEU A 97 -3.69 13.53 18.18
CA LEU A 97 -3.62 12.09 17.92
C LEU A 97 -4.60 11.66 16.83
N LEU A 98 -5.84 12.15 16.86
CA LEU A 98 -6.84 11.85 15.82
C LEU A 98 -6.45 12.43 14.46
N SER A 99 -5.90 13.65 14.45
CA SER A 99 -5.38 14.27 13.23
C SER A 99 -4.25 13.44 12.64
N CYS A 100 -3.26 13.04 13.44
CA CYS A 100 -2.16 12.19 12.97
C CYS A 100 -2.66 10.85 12.40
N PHE A 101 -3.65 10.21 13.04
CA PHE A 101 -4.30 8.99 12.54
C PHE A 101 -4.85 9.18 11.12
N ILE A 102 -5.67 10.21 10.94
CA ILE A 102 -6.37 10.48 9.67
C ILE A 102 -5.42 11.02 8.59
N ASP A 103 -4.49 11.89 8.96
CA ASP A 103 -3.50 12.44 8.04
C ASP A 103 -2.55 11.35 7.53
N THR A 104 -2.23 10.35 8.36
CA THR A 104 -1.41 9.21 7.91
C THR A 104 -2.15 8.38 6.87
N PHE A 105 -3.45 8.13 7.04
CA PHE A 105 -4.28 7.49 6.01
C PHE A 105 -4.41 8.37 4.75
N THR A 106 -4.53 9.68 4.92
CA THR A 106 -4.59 10.63 3.80
C THR A 106 -3.30 10.60 2.97
N ALA A 107 -2.14 10.64 3.63
CA ALA A 107 -0.84 10.50 2.98
C ALA A 107 -0.72 9.13 2.28
N PHE A 108 -1.15 8.04 2.92
CA PHE A 108 -1.20 6.71 2.30
C PHE A 108 -2.09 6.69 1.05
N GLY A 109 -3.27 7.32 1.11
CA GLY A 109 -4.19 7.37 -0.03
C GLY A 109 -3.63 8.16 -1.20
N PHE A 110 -3.00 9.31 -0.92
CA PHE A 110 -2.35 10.14 -1.93
C PHE A 110 -1.14 9.44 -2.55
N ALA A 111 -0.28 8.82 -1.74
CA ALA A 111 0.86 8.04 -2.22
C ALA A 111 0.39 6.87 -3.12
N THR A 112 -0.68 6.16 -2.73
CA THR A 112 -1.27 5.08 -3.53
C THR A 112 -1.81 5.61 -4.87
N PHE A 113 -2.48 6.76 -4.86
CA PHE A 113 -3.00 7.42 -6.06
C PHE A 113 -1.88 7.82 -7.04
N ILE A 114 -0.80 8.42 -6.54
CA ILE A 114 0.37 8.79 -7.34
C ILE A 114 1.05 7.55 -7.90
N ALA A 115 1.23 6.53 -7.08
CA ALA A 115 1.87 5.29 -7.49
C ALA A 115 1.09 4.67 -8.66
N PHE A 116 -0.24 4.62 -8.57
CA PHE A 116 -1.07 4.15 -9.65
C PHE A 116 -0.94 5.00 -10.92
N SER A 117 -0.99 6.33 -10.78
CA SER A 117 -0.86 7.26 -11.90
C SER A 117 0.48 7.08 -12.63
N ARG A 118 1.57 6.89 -11.86
CA ARG A 118 2.90 6.59 -12.40
C ARG A 118 2.89 5.30 -13.21
N THR A 119 2.28 4.22 -12.72
CA THR A 119 2.27 2.96 -13.47
C THR A 119 1.45 3.03 -14.74
N LEU A 120 0.36 3.80 -14.75
CA LEU A 120 -0.38 4.05 -15.98
C LEU A 120 0.48 4.82 -16.99
N GLN A 121 1.21 5.84 -16.53
CA GLN A 121 2.17 6.59 -17.36
C GLN A 121 3.29 5.69 -17.88
N GLN A 122 3.87 4.81 -17.06
CA GLN A 122 4.89 3.84 -17.48
C GLN A 122 4.35 2.89 -18.57
N ALA A 123 3.12 2.40 -18.42
CA ALA A 123 2.50 1.53 -19.42
C ALA A 123 2.27 2.27 -20.76
N GLN A 124 1.78 3.51 -20.70
CA GLN A 124 1.62 4.36 -21.89
C GLN A 124 2.97 4.74 -22.52
N PHE A 125 3.99 4.97 -21.68
CA PHE A 125 5.34 5.27 -22.11
C PHE A 125 5.95 4.08 -22.85
N SER A 126 5.79 2.86 -22.33
CA SER A 126 6.27 1.64 -23.00
C SER A 126 5.68 1.46 -24.41
N ALA A 127 4.43 1.89 -24.64
CA ALA A 127 3.80 1.86 -25.95
C ALA A 127 4.28 2.97 -26.90
N SER A 128 4.97 3.99 -26.39
CA SER A 128 5.39 5.19 -27.14
C SER A 128 6.91 5.40 -27.21
N LEU A 129 7.70 4.48 -26.64
CA LEU A 129 9.17 4.49 -26.74
C LEU A 129 9.59 4.64 -28.22
N GLY A 130 10.40 5.68 -28.49
CA GLY A 130 11.01 5.94 -29.79
C GLY A 130 10.47 7.13 -30.60
N LYS A 131 9.42 7.85 -30.14
CA LYS A 131 8.81 8.94 -30.95
C LYS A 131 9.10 10.36 -30.50
N ASP A 132 9.47 10.61 -29.24
CA ASP A 132 9.58 11.99 -28.72
C ASP A 132 10.52 12.10 -27.48
N PRO A 133 11.76 12.62 -27.64
CA PRO A 133 12.72 12.75 -26.55
C PRO A 133 12.35 13.84 -25.53
N GLU A 134 11.58 14.86 -25.91
CA GLU A 134 11.16 15.92 -24.97
C GLU A 134 10.15 15.38 -23.95
N ARG A 135 9.25 14.49 -24.40
CA ARG A 135 8.32 13.78 -23.51
C ARG A 135 9.04 12.90 -22.50
N LEU A 136 10.17 12.30 -22.88
CA LEU A 136 10.99 11.51 -21.97
C LEU A 136 11.57 12.39 -20.85
N ALA A 137 12.15 13.55 -21.19
CA ALA A 137 12.69 14.48 -20.19
C ALA A 137 11.61 14.99 -19.22
N ALA A 138 10.44 15.37 -19.74
CA ALA A 138 9.30 15.80 -18.92
C ALA A 138 8.79 14.68 -18.00
N ALA A 139 8.74 13.45 -18.51
CA ALA A 139 8.40 12.30 -17.72
C ALA A 139 9.41 12.12 -16.56
N VAL A 140 10.72 12.13 -16.84
CA VAL A 140 11.77 11.89 -15.83
C VAL A 140 11.66 12.87 -14.65
N LEU A 141 11.41 14.15 -14.93
CA LEU A 141 11.18 15.16 -13.90
C LEU A 141 9.91 14.90 -13.08
N SER A 142 8.83 14.46 -13.73
CA SER A 142 7.59 14.06 -13.06
C SER A 142 7.81 12.84 -12.15
N ASP A 143 8.64 11.89 -12.57
CA ASP A 143 8.91 10.68 -11.79
C ASP A 143 9.71 10.94 -10.50
N SER A 144 10.72 11.81 -10.55
CA SER A 144 11.47 12.18 -9.34
C SER A 144 10.55 12.79 -8.28
N ARG A 145 9.65 13.69 -8.70
CA ARG A 145 8.62 14.27 -7.82
C ARG A 145 7.67 13.19 -7.30
N ALA A 146 7.19 12.30 -8.16
CA ALA A 146 6.31 11.20 -7.77
C ALA A 146 6.96 10.28 -6.73
N ARG A 147 8.26 9.96 -6.87
CA ARG A 147 9.01 9.15 -5.89
C ARG A 147 9.12 9.83 -4.54
N PHE A 148 9.42 11.12 -4.53
CA PHE A 148 9.42 11.88 -3.29
C PHE A 148 8.04 11.83 -2.60
N LEU A 149 6.97 12.10 -3.34
CA LEU A 149 5.60 12.09 -2.82
C LEU A 149 5.12 10.70 -2.35
N MET A 150 5.65 9.62 -2.94
CA MET A 150 5.39 8.25 -2.49
C MET A 150 6.26 7.81 -1.30
N SER A 151 7.29 8.59 -0.95
CA SER A 151 8.25 8.20 0.07
C SER A 151 7.64 8.29 1.48
N GLY A 152 8.13 7.46 2.40
CA GLY A 152 7.78 7.57 3.82
C GLY A 152 8.19 8.90 4.45
N ARG A 153 9.21 9.57 3.90
CA ARG A 153 9.66 10.90 4.36
C ARG A 153 8.61 11.96 4.09
N PHE A 154 8.00 11.93 2.91
CA PHE A 154 6.89 12.82 2.58
C PHE A 154 5.68 12.57 3.48
N ALA A 155 5.33 11.31 3.74
CA ALA A 155 4.23 10.99 4.66
C ALA A 155 4.46 11.57 6.07
N VAL A 156 5.67 11.42 6.62
CA VAL A 156 6.03 12.01 7.92
C VAL A 156 5.98 13.54 7.86
N PHE A 157 6.58 14.15 6.83
CA PHE A 157 6.56 15.61 6.66
C PHE A 157 5.13 16.16 6.56
N PHE A 158 4.25 15.49 5.80
CA PHE A 158 2.84 15.84 5.66
C PHE A 158 2.11 15.78 7.01
N VAL A 159 2.24 14.67 7.74
CA VAL A 159 1.58 14.47 9.04
C VAL A 159 2.07 15.49 10.08
N VAL A 160 3.38 15.70 10.17
CA VAL A 160 3.98 16.66 11.12
C VAL A 160 3.55 18.08 10.80
N THR A 161 3.61 18.50 9.54
CA THR A 161 3.22 19.85 9.11
C THR A 161 1.73 20.08 9.39
N SER A 162 0.88 19.11 9.02
CA SER A 162 -0.56 19.17 9.25
C SER A 162 -0.92 19.24 10.74
N CYS A 163 -0.25 18.47 11.59
CA CYS A 163 -0.41 18.50 13.04
C CYS A 163 0.08 19.82 13.65
N LEU A 164 1.21 20.36 13.17
CA LEU A 164 1.74 21.65 13.62
C LEU A 164 0.79 22.80 13.30
N ILE A 165 0.21 22.81 12.09
CA ILE A 165 -0.80 23.81 11.69
C ILE A 165 -2.01 23.75 12.65
N LEU A 166 -2.51 22.54 12.93
CA LEU A 166 -3.62 22.35 13.87
C LEU A 166 -3.25 22.88 15.27
N LEU A 167 -2.06 22.53 15.77
CA LEU A 167 -1.58 22.93 17.09
C LEU A 167 -1.44 24.45 17.20
N VAL A 168 -0.85 25.12 16.20
CA VAL A 168 -0.70 26.58 16.19
C VAL A 168 -2.06 27.26 16.29
N VAL A 169 -3.05 26.81 15.52
CA VAL A 169 -4.40 27.40 15.57
C VAL A 169 -5.09 27.10 16.91
N GLN A 170 -4.97 25.88 17.44
CA GLN A 170 -5.53 25.53 18.74
C GLN A 170 -4.94 26.39 19.86
N VAL A 171 -3.62 26.55 19.90
CA VAL A 171 -2.94 27.40 20.88
C VAL A 171 -3.39 28.85 20.73
N ALA A 172 -3.48 29.37 19.50
CA ALA A 172 -3.97 30.73 19.27
C ALA A 172 -5.41 30.93 19.79
N LEU A 173 -6.31 29.97 19.56
CA LEU A 173 -7.69 30.02 20.07
C LEU A 173 -7.75 29.89 21.60
N LEU A 174 -6.91 29.04 22.20
CA LEU A 174 -6.82 28.88 23.65
C LEU A 174 -6.25 30.13 24.33
N LEU A 175 -5.27 30.80 23.72
CA LEU A 175 -4.70 32.05 24.22
C LEU A 175 -5.73 33.20 24.23
N GLN A 176 -6.71 33.19 23.33
CA GLN A 176 -7.84 34.14 23.36
C GLN A 176 -8.83 33.87 24.50
N ARG A 177 -8.76 32.68 25.13
CA ARG A 177 -9.63 32.24 26.23
C ARG A 177 -8.81 31.55 27.34
N PRO A 178 -7.97 32.28 28.09
CA PRO A 178 -7.02 31.69 29.03
C PRO A 178 -7.65 30.81 30.12
N ALA A 179 -8.92 31.05 30.48
CA ALA A 179 -9.66 30.23 31.44
C ALA A 179 -9.72 28.74 31.04
N LEU A 180 -9.63 28.41 29.74
CA LEU A 180 -9.64 27.03 29.24
C LEU A 180 -8.37 26.23 29.64
N PHE A 181 -7.28 26.90 30.02
CA PHE A 181 -6.07 26.24 30.52
C PHE A 181 -6.24 25.72 31.95
N THR A 182 -7.15 26.29 32.74
CA THR A 182 -7.37 25.88 34.14
C THR A 182 -8.74 25.22 34.35
N MET A 183 -9.68 25.46 33.45
CA MET A 183 -11.03 24.90 33.51
C MET A 183 -11.01 23.40 33.21
N ARG A 184 -11.69 22.61 34.05
CA ARG A 184 -11.88 21.17 33.81
C ARG A 184 -12.65 20.95 32.50
N ALA A 185 -12.26 19.92 31.74
CA ALA A 185 -12.86 19.65 30.44
C ALA A 185 -14.38 19.52 30.47
N LEU A 186 -14.94 18.83 31.47
CA LEU A 186 -16.40 18.66 31.61
C LEU A 186 -17.11 20.00 31.81
N SER A 187 -16.57 20.86 32.67
CA SER A 187 -17.11 22.21 32.92
C SER A 187 -17.05 23.09 31.67
N ALA A 188 -15.96 22.99 30.90
CA ALA A 188 -15.79 23.71 29.65
C ALA A 188 -16.82 23.29 28.58
N TYR A 189 -17.20 22.01 28.52
CA TYR A 189 -18.24 21.55 27.60
C TYR A 189 -19.65 21.99 28.01
N SER A 190 -19.94 22.08 29.32
CA SER A 190 -21.24 22.56 29.80
C SER A 190 -21.41 24.06 29.64
N ASP A 191 -20.33 24.84 29.72
CA ASP A 191 -20.37 26.28 29.55
C ASP A 191 -20.25 26.67 28.06
N ARG A 192 -21.40 26.99 27.45
CA ARG A 192 -21.47 27.44 26.04
C ARG A 192 -20.67 28.73 25.78
N SER A 193 -20.42 29.55 26.80
CA SER A 193 -19.70 30.81 26.68
C SER A 193 -18.17 30.66 26.76
N SER A 194 -17.69 29.51 27.21
CA SER A 194 -16.26 29.25 27.44
C SER A 194 -15.37 29.32 26.20
N GLY A 195 -15.96 29.20 24.99
CA GLY A 195 -15.23 29.12 23.73
C GLY A 195 -14.67 27.72 23.42
N ALA A 196 -14.85 26.73 24.30
CA ALA A 196 -14.46 25.34 24.08
C ALA A 196 -15.08 24.76 22.79
N LEU A 197 -16.34 25.10 22.49
CA LEU A 197 -16.99 24.66 21.27
C LEU A 197 -16.24 25.11 20.01
N MET A 198 -15.67 26.32 20.00
CA MET A 198 -14.96 26.87 18.85
C MET A 198 -13.67 26.09 18.55
N VAL A 199 -12.88 25.77 19.58
CA VAL A 199 -11.67 24.94 19.46
C VAL A 199 -12.02 23.55 18.90
N GLY A 200 -13.10 22.95 19.43
CA GLY A 200 -13.59 21.66 18.96
C GLY A 200 -14.09 21.70 17.51
N VAL A 201 -14.88 22.70 17.13
CA VAL A 201 -15.41 22.86 15.76
C VAL A 201 -14.28 23.04 14.75
N PHE A 202 -13.31 23.91 15.04
CA PHE A 202 -12.16 24.11 14.14
C PHE A 202 -11.36 22.81 13.95
N SER A 203 -11.08 22.11 15.04
CA SER A 203 -10.33 20.85 14.99
C SER A 203 -11.06 19.79 14.17
N ASN A 204 -12.36 19.62 14.39
CA ASN A 204 -13.17 18.69 13.61
C ASN A 204 -13.28 19.09 12.14
N TYR A 205 -13.37 20.38 11.83
CA TYR A 205 -13.40 20.86 10.44
C TYR A 205 -12.11 20.47 9.71
N LYS A 206 -10.94 20.73 10.31
CA LYS A 206 -9.65 20.35 9.73
C LYS A 206 -9.57 18.84 9.49
N ILE A 207 -9.96 18.03 10.47
CA ILE A 207 -9.92 16.57 10.35
C ILE A 207 -10.90 16.08 9.26
N SER A 208 -12.06 16.73 9.13
CA SER A 208 -13.05 16.44 8.07
C SER A 208 -12.47 16.70 6.68
N VAL A 209 -11.71 17.77 6.50
CA VAL A 209 -11.00 18.08 5.25
C VAL A 209 -9.99 16.98 4.91
N SER A 210 -9.19 16.52 5.87
CA SER A 210 -8.27 15.39 5.65
C SER A 210 -9.01 14.10 5.23
N CYS A 211 -10.11 13.77 5.90
CA CYS A 211 -10.95 12.63 5.51
C CYS A 211 -11.53 12.76 4.10
N LEU A 212 -11.92 13.97 3.69
CA LEU A 212 -12.39 14.23 2.33
C LEU A 212 -11.29 13.99 1.29
N PHE A 213 -10.06 14.45 1.55
CA PHE A 213 -8.91 14.16 0.68
C PHE A 213 -8.63 12.66 0.57
N PHE A 214 -8.69 11.92 1.69
CA PHE A 214 -8.56 10.47 1.67
C PHE A 214 -9.67 9.80 0.85
N LEU A 215 -10.92 10.21 1.05
CA LEU A 215 -12.09 9.70 0.31
C LEU A 215 -11.95 9.94 -1.19
N VAL A 216 -11.64 11.17 -1.59
CA VAL A 216 -11.43 11.53 -3.01
C VAL A 216 -10.30 10.68 -3.59
N SER A 217 -9.20 10.51 -2.88
CA SER A 217 -8.08 9.67 -3.32
C SER A 217 -8.52 8.21 -3.50
N ALA A 218 -9.26 7.64 -2.54
CA ALA A 218 -9.74 6.26 -2.59
C ALA A 218 -10.69 5.98 -3.77
N TYR A 219 -11.56 6.92 -4.11
CA TYR A 219 -12.52 6.77 -5.21
C TYR A 219 -11.96 7.18 -6.57
N SER A 220 -10.94 8.03 -6.61
CA SER A 220 -10.25 8.42 -7.85
C SER A 220 -9.37 7.31 -8.43
N LEU A 221 -9.15 6.22 -7.68
CA LEU A 221 -8.46 5.02 -8.15
C LEU A 221 -9.28 4.27 -9.23
N ARG A 222 -9.20 4.74 -10.48
CA ARG A 222 -9.74 4.08 -11.69
C ARG A 222 -8.84 2.94 -12.17
N ILE A 223 -8.67 1.92 -11.33
CA ILE A 223 -7.87 0.71 -11.62
C ILE A 223 -8.74 -0.40 -12.25
N THR A 224 -8.21 -1.08 -13.28
CA THR A 224 -8.82 -2.23 -13.99
C THR A 224 -8.60 -3.59 -13.33
N ALA A 225 -7.71 -3.74 -12.33
CA ALA A 225 -7.67 -4.92 -11.46
C ALA A 225 -7.08 -4.59 -10.07
N ASP A 226 -7.84 -4.82 -8.99
CA ASP A 226 -7.38 -4.65 -7.61
C ASP A 226 -6.83 -5.97 -7.05
N ASN A 227 -5.72 -6.45 -7.64
CA ASN A 227 -5.18 -7.79 -7.34
C ASN A 227 -4.81 -7.97 -5.86
N PHE A 228 -4.40 -6.89 -5.20
CA PHE A 228 -3.99 -6.92 -3.80
C PHE A 228 -5.10 -6.46 -2.84
N GLY A 229 -6.29 -6.13 -3.33
CA GLY A 229 -7.43 -5.65 -2.51
C GLY A 229 -7.20 -4.27 -1.87
N ILE A 230 -6.24 -3.49 -2.35
CA ILE A 230 -5.86 -2.19 -1.78
C ILE A 230 -7.00 -1.20 -1.97
N LYS A 231 -7.55 -1.12 -3.19
CA LYS A 231 -8.66 -0.22 -3.53
C LYS A 231 -9.92 -0.57 -2.76
N ALA A 232 -10.27 -1.86 -2.71
CA ALA A 232 -11.43 -2.33 -1.96
C ALA A 232 -11.30 -2.00 -0.46
N SER A 233 -10.11 -2.18 0.11
CA SER A 233 -9.83 -1.85 1.50
C SER A 233 -9.88 -0.34 1.76
N MET A 234 -9.27 0.49 0.89
CA MET A 234 -9.35 1.96 1.00
C MET A 234 -10.79 2.47 0.93
N LYS A 235 -11.63 1.89 0.06
CA LYS A 235 -13.06 2.24 -0.02
C LYS A 235 -13.83 1.85 1.23
N ARG A 236 -13.57 0.67 1.80
CA ARG A 236 -14.18 0.24 3.08
C ARG A 236 -13.75 1.15 4.24
N ILE A 237 -12.45 1.48 4.33
CA ILE A 237 -11.94 2.44 5.33
C ILE A 237 -12.60 3.82 5.15
N SER A 238 -12.73 4.28 3.91
CA SER A 238 -13.39 5.56 3.60
C SER A 238 -14.87 5.54 4.00
N ALA A 239 -15.58 4.44 3.75
CA ALA A 239 -16.97 4.27 4.17
C ALA A 239 -17.09 4.27 5.70
N LEU A 240 -16.16 3.63 6.42
CA LEU A 240 -16.12 3.67 7.89
C LEU A 240 -15.87 5.10 8.41
N PHE A 241 -15.00 5.89 7.77
CA PHE A 241 -14.84 7.30 8.11
C PHE A 241 -16.14 8.08 7.90
N ILE A 242 -16.81 7.90 6.76
CA ILE A 242 -18.10 8.58 6.48
C ILE A 242 -19.14 8.21 7.54
N ILE A 243 -19.31 6.92 7.85
CA ILE A 243 -20.24 6.45 8.88
C ILE A 243 -19.90 7.10 10.22
N GLY A 244 -18.61 7.11 10.60
CA GLY A 244 -18.11 7.79 11.79
C GLY A 244 -18.53 9.25 11.87
N TYR A 245 -18.36 10.00 10.78
CA TYR A 245 -18.72 11.42 10.71
C TYR A 245 -20.22 11.67 10.67
N VAL A 246 -20.99 10.87 9.94
CA VAL A 246 -22.45 11.02 9.90
C VAL A 246 -23.03 10.81 11.29
N VAL A 247 -22.59 9.77 12.00
CA VAL A 247 -22.99 9.55 13.40
C VAL A 247 -22.50 10.68 14.30
N TYR A 248 -21.31 11.23 14.05
CA TYR A 248 -20.83 12.42 14.77
C TYR A 248 -21.77 13.60 14.64
N PHE A 249 -22.13 13.99 13.41
CA PHE A 249 -22.97 15.16 13.16
C PHE A 249 -24.40 14.97 13.67
N ILE A 250 -24.99 13.79 13.45
CA ILE A 250 -26.32 13.45 13.99
C ILE A 250 -26.28 13.57 15.51
N SER A 251 -25.27 12.98 16.14
CA SER A 251 -25.21 12.97 17.60
C SER A 251 -24.90 14.35 18.18
N ALA A 252 -24.04 15.14 17.53
CA ALA A 252 -23.79 16.52 17.91
C ALA A 252 -25.04 17.40 17.78
N ALA A 253 -25.94 17.09 16.84
CA ALA A 253 -27.20 17.81 16.65
C ALA A 253 -28.29 17.42 17.65
N PHE A 254 -28.37 16.13 18.03
CA PHE A 254 -29.52 15.60 18.77
C PHE A 254 -29.21 15.16 20.21
N MET A 255 -27.95 14.93 20.58
CA MET A 255 -27.62 14.45 21.92
C MET A 255 -27.25 15.59 22.87
N PRO A 256 -27.75 15.58 24.13
CA PRO A 256 -27.29 16.51 25.15
C PRO A 256 -25.82 16.25 25.47
N VAL A 257 -25.12 17.32 25.86
CA VAL A 257 -23.68 17.32 26.21
C VAL A 257 -23.33 16.24 27.24
N GLU A 258 -24.23 15.93 28.16
CA GLU A 258 -24.07 14.89 29.18
C GLU A 258 -23.86 13.48 28.60
N ARG A 259 -24.28 13.24 27.35
CA ARG A 259 -24.12 11.96 26.63
C ARG A 259 -22.86 11.89 25.76
N LEU A 260 -21.93 12.85 25.87
CA LEU A 260 -20.65 12.88 25.14
C LEU A 260 -19.81 11.60 25.34
N SER A 261 -19.94 10.91 26.47
CA SER A 261 -19.24 9.64 26.75
C SER A 261 -19.64 8.51 25.80
N TYR A 262 -20.93 8.39 25.46
CA TYR A 262 -21.42 7.39 24.50
C TYR A 262 -20.88 7.64 23.09
N MET A 263 -20.70 8.91 22.71
CA MET A 263 -20.12 9.27 21.41
C MET A 263 -18.66 8.89 21.29
N ASN A 264 -17.90 9.18 22.34
CA ASN A 264 -16.51 8.78 22.43
C ASN A 264 -16.35 7.26 22.29
N PHE A 265 -17.25 6.47 22.87
CA PHE A 265 -17.27 5.01 22.70
C PHE A 265 -17.50 4.59 21.25
N PHE A 266 -18.49 5.19 20.58
CA PHE A 266 -18.76 4.90 19.17
C PHE A 266 -17.55 5.20 18.28
N TYR A 267 -16.87 6.34 18.49
CA TYR A 267 -15.69 6.69 17.69
C TYR A 267 -14.52 5.74 17.93
N VAL A 268 -14.32 5.28 19.16
CA VAL A 268 -13.31 4.26 19.42
C VAL A 268 -13.64 2.99 18.66
N ILE A 269 -14.90 2.54 18.66
CA ILE A 269 -15.30 1.39 17.82
C ILE A 269 -14.97 1.64 16.35
N MET A 270 -15.28 2.83 15.80
CA MET A 270 -14.95 3.16 14.41
C MET A 270 -13.44 3.10 14.14
N VAL A 271 -12.61 3.67 15.02
CA VAL A 271 -11.14 3.59 14.90
C VAL A 271 -10.64 2.15 14.99
N GLN A 272 -11.27 1.31 15.82
CA GLN A 272 -10.95 -0.11 15.89
C GLN A 272 -11.34 -0.86 14.62
N LEU A 273 -12.53 -0.63 14.07
CA LEU A 273 -12.95 -1.24 12.81
C LEU A 273 -12.06 -0.82 11.65
N ILE A 274 -11.64 0.45 11.59
CA ILE A 274 -10.67 0.93 10.59
C ILE A 274 -9.33 0.23 10.77
N SER A 275 -8.85 0.09 12.00
CA SER A 275 -7.58 -0.59 12.30
C SER A 275 -7.62 -2.07 11.91
N ILE A 276 -8.72 -2.75 12.22
CA ILE A 276 -8.97 -4.14 11.84
C ILE A 276 -9.01 -4.27 10.31
N GLU A 277 -9.78 -3.43 9.61
CA GLU A 277 -9.86 -3.48 8.14
C GLU A 277 -8.49 -3.22 7.49
N ALA A 278 -7.71 -2.27 8.00
CA ALA A 278 -6.40 -1.93 7.47
C ALA A 278 -5.36 -3.05 7.67
N ALA A 279 -5.42 -3.80 8.78
CA ALA A 279 -4.43 -4.83 9.12
C ALA A 279 -4.88 -6.27 8.82
N PHE A 280 -6.10 -6.63 9.21
CA PHE A 280 -6.59 -8.03 9.21
C PHE A 280 -6.76 -8.60 7.82
N GLY A 281 -7.38 -7.86 6.89
CA GLY A 281 -7.57 -8.32 5.51
C GLY A 281 -6.25 -8.71 4.82
N PRO A 282 -5.25 -7.82 4.80
CA PRO A 282 -3.90 -8.13 4.28
C PRO A 282 -3.22 -9.28 5.02
N LEU A 283 -3.38 -9.34 6.34
CA LEU A 283 -2.80 -10.39 7.17
C LEU A 283 -3.35 -11.76 6.77
N LEU A 284 -4.68 -11.91 6.71
CA LEU A 284 -5.34 -13.16 6.32
C LEU A 284 -4.94 -13.59 4.90
N LEU A 285 -4.90 -12.64 3.95
CA LEU A 285 -4.45 -12.92 2.59
C LEU A 285 -3.00 -13.39 2.55
N SER A 286 -2.13 -12.84 3.39
CA SER A 286 -0.72 -13.24 3.43
C SER A 286 -0.51 -14.67 3.93
N TYR A 287 -1.41 -15.20 4.78
CA TYR A 287 -1.37 -16.60 5.19
C TYR A 287 -1.88 -17.50 4.06
N ARG A 288 -3.02 -17.16 3.44
CA ARG A 288 -3.60 -17.93 2.33
C ARG A 288 -2.71 -17.98 1.09
N SER A 289 -1.89 -16.95 0.84
CA SER A 289 -1.01 -16.92 -0.31
C SER A 289 0.13 -17.92 -0.19
N GLU A 290 0.65 -18.17 1.00
CA GLU A 290 1.82 -19.03 1.24
C GLU A 290 1.51 -20.49 0.91
N ASP A 291 0.42 -21.04 1.48
CA ASP A 291 -0.01 -22.43 1.23
C ASP A 291 -0.30 -22.67 -0.26
N ARG A 292 -0.88 -21.68 -0.93
CA ARG A 292 -1.27 -21.78 -2.35
C ARG A 292 -0.12 -21.51 -3.30
N GLN A 293 0.92 -20.77 -2.88
CA GLN A 293 2.16 -20.61 -3.63
C GLN A 293 2.97 -21.89 -3.60
N ILE A 294 3.03 -22.59 -2.46
CA ILE A 294 3.71 -23.89 -2.34
C ILE A 294 3.04 -24.92 -3.27
N PHE A 295 1.70 -24.99 -3.26
CA PHE A 295 0.96 -25.93 -4.11
C PHE A 295 1.10 -25.65 -5.62
N LEU A 296 1.08 -24.37 -6.03
CA LEU A 296 1.21 -24.02 -7.45
C LEU A 296 2.65 -23.92 -7.93
N ALA A 297 3.64 -23.63 -7.08
CA ALA A 297 5.05 -23.74 -7.45
C ALA A 297 5.44 -25.19 -7.73
N ALA A 298 4.79 -26.15 -7.06
CA ALA A 298 4.88 -27.57 -7.40
C ALA A 298 4.20 -27.92 -8.74
N ALA A 299 3.22 -27.13 -9.18
CA ALA A 299 2.48 -27.34 -10.43
C ALA A 299 2.93 -26.45 -11.61
N ALA A 300 3.71 -25.39 -11.34
CA ALA A 300 4.21 -24.45 -12.33
C ALA A 300 5.42 -25.08 -13.02
N SER A 301 5.23 -25.35 -14.31
CA SER A 301 6.20 -25.81 -15.28
C SER A 301 7.64 -25.27 -15.13
N SER A 302 8.61 -26.02 -15.69
CA SER A 302 10.02 -25.61 -15.81
C SER A 302 10.20 -24.19 -16.34
N THR A 303 11.31 -23.53 -15.99
CA THR A 303 11.65 -22.18 -16.47
C THR A 303 11.62 -22.12 -18.01
N SER A 304 12.08 -23.19 -18.67
CA SER A 304 12.03 -23.33 -20.14
C SER A 304 10.62 -23.35 -20.74
N GLN A 305 9.60 -23.81 -20.00
CA GLN A 305 8.23 -23.77 -20.48
C GLN A 305 7.63 -22.37 -20.34
N PHE A 306 7.96 -21.65 -19.27
CA PHE A 306 7.58 -20.25 -19.12
C PHE A 306 8.24 -19.37 -20.18
N GLU A 307 9.53 -19.58 -20.46
CA GLU A 307 10.24 -18.88 -21.52
C GLU A 307 9.57 -19.09 -22.88
N ARG A 308 9.24 -20.33 -23.24
CA ARG A 308 8.52 -20.65 -24.49
C ARG A 308 7.13 -19.99 -24.56
N PHE A 309 6.43 -19.87 -23.44
CA PHE A 309 5.18 -19.11 -23.39
C PHE A 309 5.40 -17.63 -23.74
N LEU A 310 6.43 -16.99 -23.17
CA LEU A 310 6.78 -15.59 -23.47
C LEU A 310 7.29 -15.38 -24.89
N LEU A 311 7.89 -16.40 -25.52
CA LEU A 311 8.30 -16.33 -26.93
C LEU A 311 7.09 -16.37 -27.90
N THR A 312 5.91 -16.80 -27.44
CA THR A 312 4.70 -16.67 -28.24
C THR A 312 4.17 -15.24 -28.18
N LYS A 313 3.76 -14.67 -29.32
CA LYS A 313 3.17 -13.32 -29.38
C LYS A 313 1.97 -13.18 -28.42
N LYS A 314 1.08 -14.18 -28.42
CA LYS A 314 -0.11 -14.20 -27.57
C LYS A 314 0.24 -14.28 -26.09
N GLY A 315 1.19 -15.14 -25.72
CA GLY A 315 1.65 -15.28 -24.34
C GLY A 315 2.33 -14.01 -23.82
N LEU A 316 3.21 -13.41 -24.62
CA LEU A 316 3.85 -12.13 -24.31
C LEU A 316 2.81 -11.03 -24.07
N ASP A 317 1.88 -10.83 -25.00
CA ASP A 317 0.85 -9.78 -24.92
C ASP A 317 -0.04 -9.95 -23.67
N GLN A 318 -0.44 -11.19 -23.36
CA GLN A 318 -1.29 -11.47 -22.20
C GLN A 318 -0.53 -11.32 -20.88
N PHE A 319 0.72 -11.78 -20.83
CA PHE A 319 1.55 -11.64 -19.64
C PHE A 319 1.93 -10.17 -19.39
N GLN A 320 2.25 -9.41 -20.44
CA GLN A 320 2.49 -7.98 -20.34
C GLN A 320 1.28 -7.23 -19.78
N LYS A 321 0.07 -7.51 -20.29
CA LYS A 321 -1.18 -6.93 -19.74
C LYS A 321 -1.37 -7.27 -18.26
N HIS A 322 -1.00 -8.47 -17.85
CA HIS A 322 -1.04 -8.87 -16.45
C HIS A 322 -0.01 -8.10 -15.60
N LEU A 323 1.25 -8.02 -16.03
CA LEU A 323 2.29 -7.30 -15.29
C LEU A 323 2.06 -5.79 -15.22
N ILE A 324 1.42 -5.18 -16.21
CA ILE A 324 0.97 -3.78 -16.14
C ILE A 324 0.01 -3.59 -14.96
N ARG A 325 -0.91 -4.55 -14.74
CA ARG A 325 -1.84 -4.52 -13.59
C ARG A 325 -1.11 -4.75 -12.26
N GLU A 326 -0.05 -5.56 -12.26
CA GLU A 326 0.76 -5.84 -11.07
C GLU A 326 1.84 -4.77 -10.80
N ARG A 327 2.03 -3.82 -11.71
CA ARG A 327 3.06 -2.78 -11.62
C ARG A 327 4.49 -3.36 -11.61
N ALA A 328 4.70 -4.38 -12.44
CA ALA A 328 5.95 -5.12 -12.55
C ALA A 328 6.35 -5.40 -14.02
N VAL A 329 5.89 -4.55 -14.95
CA VAL A 329 6.07 -4.75 -16.41
C VAL A 329 7.50 -4.52 -16.86
N GLU A 330 8.26 -3.72 -16.11
CA GLU A 330 9.67 -3.42 -16.37
C GLU A 330 10.54 -4.67 -16.49
N ASN A 331 10.26 -5.70 -15.69
CA ASN A 331 11.01 -6.95 -15.70
C ASN A 331 10.84 -7.71 -17.03
N LEU A 332 9.62 -7.72 -17.57
CA LEU A 332 9.32 -8.38 -18.84
C LEU A 332 9.90 -7.61 -20.03
N LEU A 333 9.82 -6.28 -19.99
CA LEU A 333 10.36 -5.44 -21.05
C LEU A 333 11.88 -5.54 -21.12
N PHE A 334 12.57 -5.52 -19.97
CA PHE A 334 14.01 -5.77 -19.94
C PHE A 334 14.37 -7.14 -20.51
N TRP A 335 13.68 -8.20 -20.06
CA TRP A 335 13.93 -9.57 -20.55
C TRP A 335 13.73 -9.67 -22.08
N THR A 336 12.67 -9.03 -22.59
CA THR A 336 12.36 -8.98 -24.02
C THR A 336 13.45 -8.26 -24.80
N ASP A 337 13.89 -7.09 -24.32
CA ASP A 337 14.95 -6.31 -24.96
C ASP A 337 16.29 -7.05 -24.92
N ALA A 338 16.62 -7.73 -23.82
CA ALA A 338 17.83 -8.56 -23.71
C ALA A 338 17.83 -9.73 -24.71
N THR A 339 16.69 -10.39 -24.90
CA THR A 339 16.54 -11.47 -25.88
C THR A 339 16.67 -10.95 -27.33
N GLN A 340 16.09 -9.78 -27.60
CA GLN A 340 16.21 -9.14 -28.91
C GLN A 340 17.64 -8.62 -29.17
N PHE A 341 18.29 -8.05 -28.16
CA PHE A 341 19.67 -7.59 -28.25
C PHE A 341 20.59 -8.75 -28.68
N LYS A 342 20.53 -9.88 -27.97
CA LYS A 342 21.29 -11.09 -28.27
C LYS A 342 21.03 -11.63 -29.67
N SER A 343 19.76 -11.78 -30.05
CA SER A 343 19.38 -12.37 -31.35
C SER A 343 19.75 -11.50 -32.56
N ARG A 344 19.80 -10.17 -32.39
CA ARG A 344 20.12 -9.21 -33.46
C ARG A 344 21.55 -8.69 -33.40
N PHE A 345 22.37 -9.18 -32.47
CA PHE A 345 23.71 -8.63 -32.23
C PHE A 345 24.59 -8.71 -33.49
N GLN A 346 24.61 -9.88 -34.14
CA GLN A 346 25.43 -10.13 -35.33
C GLN A 346 24.96 -9.36 -36.58
N ASN A 347 23.71 -8.87 -36.58
CA ASN A 347 23.11 -8.18 -37.72
C ASN A 347 23.26 -6.66 -37.63
N ARG A 348 23.97 -6.14 -36.62
CA ARG A 348 24.15 -4.71 -36.36
C ARG A 348 25.63 -4.38 -36.20
N THR A 349 25.97 -3.13 -36.51
CA THR A 349 27.31 -2.59 -36.31
C THR A 349 27.66 -2.51 -34.82
N VAL A 350 28.94 -2.38 -34.51
CA VAL A 350 29.43 -2.22 -33.13
C VAL A 350 28.81 -0.97 -32.51
N GLU A 351 28.74 0.13 -33.25
CA GLU A 351 28.16 1.40 -32.81
C GLU A 351 26.65 1.29 -32.54
N GLU A 352 25.89 0.60 -33.40
CA GLU A 352 24.47 0.35 -33.16
C GLU A 352 24.22 -0.54 -31.94
N ASN A 353 25.09 -1.53 -31.72
CA ASN A 353 25.02 -2.39 -30.53
C ASN A 353 25.37 -1.61 -29.26
N ALA A 354 26.40 -0.77 -29.28
CA ALA A 354 26.76 0.09 -28.15
C ALA A 354 25.62 1.06 -27.82
N ASN A 355 25.06 1.75 -28.81
CA ASN A 355 23.93 2.67 -28.63
C ASN A 355 22.69 1.96 -28.05
N TRP A 356 22.38 0.72 -28.48
CA TRP A 356 21.27 -0.02 -27.89
C TRP A 356 21.57 -0.43 -26.45
N ALA A 357 22.78 -0.89 -26.16
CA ALA A 357 23.19 -1.25 -24.81
C ALA A 357 23.10 -0.04 -23.86
N ASP A 358 23.55 1.14 -24.30
CA ASP A 358 23.43 2.40 -23.54
C ASP A 358 21.96 2.79 -23.31
N THR A 359 21.12 2.62 -24.33
CA THR A 359 19.67 2.86 -24.21
C THR A 359 19.03 1.89 -23.20
N MET A 360 19.38 0.61 -23.23
CA MET A 360 18.90 -0.39 -22.27
C MET A 360 19.39 -0.07 -20.85
N TYR A 361 20.65 0.34 -20.69
CA TYR A 361 21.17 0.78 -19.41
C TYR A 361 20.37 1.97 -18.88
N ALA A 362 20.24 3.04 -19.67
CA ALA A 362 19.47 4.23 -19.29
C ALA A 362 18.01 3.90 -18.94
N THR A 363 17.41 2.94 -19.65
CA THR A 363 16.00 2.57 -19.48
C THR A 363 15.77 1.64 -18.29
N TYR A 364 16.65 0.68 -17.99
CA TYR A 364 16.33 -0.38 -17.01
C TYR A 364 17.33 -0.53 -15.87
N LEU A 365 18.55 -0.02 -16.00
CA LEU A 365 19.64 -0.32 -15.07
C LEU A 365 20.24 0.93 -14.41
N ALA A 366 20.13 2.09 -15.05
CA ALA A 366 20.60 3.36 -14.52
C ALA A 366 19.97 3.64 -13.15
N PRO A 367 20.71 4.27 -12.22
CA PRO A 367 20.13 4.75 -10.98
C PRO A 367 18.91 5.59 -11.28
N ASP A 368 17.84 5.40 -10.51
CA ASP A 368 16.66 6.25 -10.59
C ASP A 368 15.88 6.14 -11.91
N SER A 369 16.12 5.09 -12.71
CA SER A 369 15.36 4.88 -13.93
C SER A 369 13.87 4.65 -13.64
N MET A 370 13.02 5.18 -14.52
CA MET A 370 11.59 4.94 -14.48
C MET A 370 11.21 3.47 -14.56
N MET A 371 11.93 2.72 -15.39
CA MET A 371 11.70 1.31 -15.66
C MET A 371 12.83 0.47 -15.06
N GLU A 372 13.42 0.93 -13.95
CA GLU A 372 14.46 0.19 -13.24
C GLU A 372 13.99 -1.24 -12.94
N ALA A 373 14.69 -2.22 -13.51
CA ALA A 373 14.35 -3.62 -13.34
C ALA A 373 14.59 -4.07 -11.89
N ASN A 374 13.75 -4.99 -11.39
CA ASN A 374 13.80 -5.47 -10.01
C ASN A 374 14.91 -6.52 -9.83
N LEU A 375 16.15 -6.07 -9.97
CA LEU A 375 17.38 -6.84 -9.75
C LEU A 375 17.92 -6.61 -8.34
N ASP A 376 18.73 -7.55 -7.85
CA ASP A 376 19.45 -7.35 -6.59
C ASP A 376 20.55 -6.28 -6.72
N ALA A 377 20.96 -5.75 -5.55
CA ALA A 377 21.90 -4.64 -5.49
C ALA A 377 23.27 -4.97 -6.09
N GLU A 378 23.71 -6.23 -6.00
CA GLU A 378 24.99 -6.67 -6.53
C GLU A 378 24.98 -6.66 -8.06
N THR A 379 23.94 -7.23 -8.69
CA THR A 379 23.78 -7.16 -10.15
C THR A 379 23.67 -5.72 -10.64
N LEU A 380 22.87 -4.86 -9.99
CA LEU A 380 22.78 -3.46 -10.39
C LEU A 380 24.12 -2.72 -10.25
N GLN A 381 24.87 -3.00 -9.18
CA GLN A 381 26.18 -2.39 -8.96
C GLN A 381 27.19 -2.84 -10.02
N TYR A 382 27.17 -4.12 -10.42
CA TYR A 382 27.99 -4.64 -11.52
C TYR A 382 27.77 -3.83 -12.81
N PHE A 383 26.51 -3.67 -13.24
CA PHE A 383 26.21 -2.86 -14.42
C PHE A 383 26.62 -1.38 -14.25
N ARG A 384 26.33 -0.78 -13.09
CA ARG A 384 26.55 0.67 -12.87
C ARG A 384 28.02 1.07 -12.70
N THR A 385 28.85 0.18 -12.16
CA THR A 385 30.23 0.52 -11.78
C THR A 385 31.26 -0.10 -12.71
N LEU A 386 31.00 -1.30 -13.25
CA LEU A 386 31.96 -2.02 -14.06
C LEU A 386 31.62 -1.92 -15.55
N LEU A 387 30.38 -2.21 -15.95
CA LEU A 387 30.02 -2.21 -17.37
C LEU A 387 29.69 -0.80 -17.93
N PHE A 388 29.05 0.06 -17.13
CA PHE A 388 28.61 1.40 -17.53
C PHE A 388 29.06 2.49 -16.55
N PRO A 389 30.37 2.64 -16.26
CA PRO A 389 30.88 3.57 -15.22
C PRO A 389 30.53 5.05 -15.48
N LYS A 390 30.30 5.43 -16.74
CA LYS A 390 29.88 6.77 -17.16
C LYS A 390 28.48 6.78 -17.80
N GLY A 391 27.72 5.70 -17.60
CA GLY A 391 26.44 5.48 -18.28
C GLY A 391 26.57 5.08 -19.75
N MET A 392 27.78 4.72 -20.20
CA MET A 392 28.09 4.25 -21.54
C MET A 392 28.92 2.97 -21.46
N ILE A 393 28.67 2.02 -22.37
CA ILE A 393 29.43 0.78 -22.50
C ILE A 393 30.76 1.03 -23.23
N SER A 394 31.84 0.40 -22.76
CA SER A 394 33.06 0.30 -23.55
C SER A 394 32.89 -0.75 -24.65
N THR A 395 33.39 -0.48 -25.85
CA THR A 395 33.38 -1.45 -26.96
C THR A 395 34.08 -2.76 -26.58
N ASP A 396 35.05 -2.72 -25.66
CA ASP A 396 35.80 -3.89 -25.19
C ASP A 396 34.94 -4.85 -24.34
N HIS A 397 33.83 -4.37 -23.80
CA HIS A 397 32.89 -5.16 -22.98
C HIS A 397 31.59 -5.49 -23.72
N LEU A 398 31.49 -5.13 -25.01
CA LEU A 398 30.28 -5.31 -25.80
C LEU A 398 30.21 -6.72 -26.37
N GLU A 399 29.37 -7.56 -25.76
CA GLU A 399 29.15 -8.95 -26.18
C GLU A 399 27.64 -9.26 -26.35
N PRO A 400 27.25 -10.28 -27.13
CA PRO A 400 25.83 -10.63 -27.32
C PRO A 400 25.09 -10.99 -26.03
N ASN A 401 25.81 -11.46 -25.00
CA ASN A 401 25.31 -12.01 -23.75
C ASN A 401 25.49 -11.09 -22.54
N ILE A 402 25.85 -9.82 -22.73
CA ILE A 402 26.09 -8.86 -21.62
C ILE A 402 24.93 -8.73 -20.63
N PHE A 403 23.69 -8.94 -21.10
CA PHE A 403 22.47 -8.84 -20.27
C PHE A 403 21.91 -10.20 -19.85
N GLN A 404 22.53 -11.33 -20.25
CA GLN A 404 21.95 -12.67 -20.10
C GLN A 404 21.70 -13.02 -18.63
N GLU A 405 22.69 -12.81 -17.76
CA GLU A 405 22.55 -13.17 -16.34
C GLU A 405 21.41 -12.39 -15.67
N ALA A 406 21.33 -11.08 -15.88
CA ALA A 406 20.24 -10.26 -15.36
C ALA A 406 18.88 -10.69 -15.93
N SER A 407 18.84 -11.01 -17.23
CA SER A 407 17.64 -11.50 -17.91
C SER A 407 17.16 -12.81 -17.29
N ASP A 408 18.05 -13.75 -17.01
CA ASP A 408 17.71 -15.05 -16.41
C ASP A 408 17.19 -14.89 -14.98
N ARG A 409 17.84 -14.04 -14.16
CA ARG A 409 17.36 -13.71 -12.81
C ARG A 409 15.95 -13.12 -12.83
N LEU A 410 15.65 -12.22 -13.77
CA LEU A 410 14.31 -11.64 -13.91
C LEU A 410 13.28 -12.64 -14.43
N LEU A 411 13.66 -13.55 -15.32
CA LEU A 411 12.78 -14.61 -15.79
C LEU A 411 12.36 -15.52 -14.64
N GLU A 412 13.31 -15.93 -13.79
CA GLU A 412 13.01 -16.69 -12.57
C GLU A 412 12.14 -15.88 -11.59
N LEU A 413 12.47 -14.62 -11.35
CA LEU A 413 11.68 -13.74 -10.49
C LEU A 413 10.22 -13.66 -10.97
N MET A 414 10.00 -13.41 -12.25
CA MET A 414 8.65 -13.35 -12.84
C MET A 414 7.92 -14.69 -12.76
N LYS A 415 8.64 -15.81 -12.95
CA LYS A 415 8.09 -17.16 -12.79
C LYS A 415 7.57 -17.40 -11.37
N TYR A 416 8.38 -17.09 -10.36
CA TYR A 416 8.02 -17.36 -8.97
C TYR A 416 7.03 -16.35 -8.40
N ASP A 417 7.12 -15.07 -8.77
CA ASP A 417 6.24 -14.05 -8.23
C ASP A 417 4.95 -13.89 -9.05
N SER A 418 5.06 -13.70 -10.37
CA SER A 418 3.94 -13.26 -11.23
C SER A 418 3.25 -14.38 -12.00
N LEU A 419 3.96 -15.38 -12.53
CA LEU A 419 3.35 -16.44 -13.36
C LEU A 419 2.22 -17.18 -12.63
N MET A 420 2.41 -17.47 -11.34
CA MET A 420 1.35 -18.10 -10.55
C MET A 420 0.07 -17.25 -10.47
N ARG A 421 0.20 -15.92 -10.34
CA ARG A 421 -0.95 -15.00 -10.30
C ARG A 421 -1.58 -14.88 -11.68
N PHE A 422 -0.75 -14.89 -12.72
CA PHE A 422 -1.19 -14.93 -14.11
C PHE A 422 -2.05 -16.17 -14.40
N CYS A 423 -1.57 -17.39 -14.10
CA CYS A 423 -2.30 -18.63 -14.37
C CYS A 423 -3.64 -18.70 -13.63
N ARG A 424 -3.77 -18.05 -12.46
CA ARG A 424 -5.05 -17.96 -11.74
C ARG A 424 -6.03 -16.99 -12.38
N GLN A 425 -5.53 -15.87 -12.89
CA GLN A 425 -6.37 -14.81 -13.46
C GLN A 425 -6.70 -15.06 -14.93
N ASN A 426 -5.85 -15.81 -15.64
CA ASN A 426 -5.98 -16.11 -17.06
C ASN A 426 -5.74 -17.62 -17.30
N PRO A 427 -6.53 -18.50 -16.66
CA PRO A 427 -6.32 -19.94 -16.77
C PRO A 427 -6.44 -20.45 -18.21
N GLU A 428 -7.38 -19.90 -18.99
CA GLU A 428 -7.60 -20.27 -20.39
C GLU A 428 -6.35 -20.04 -21.25
N SER A 429 -5.72 -18.86 -21.11
CA SER A 429 -4.48 -18.52 -21.83
C SER A 429 -3.36 -19.51 -21.57
N TRP A 430 -3.16 -19.86 -20.30
CA TRP A 430 -2.11 -20.78 -19.91
C TRP A 430 -2.41 -22.20 -20.38
N GLN A 431 -3.65 -22.68 -20.22
CA GLN A 431 -4.04 -24.01 -20.64
C GLN A 431 -3.98 -24.20 -22.17
N GLU A 432 -4.39 -23.18 -22.93
CA GLU A 432 -4.26 -23.19 -24.39
C GLU A 432 -2.80 -23.28 -24.84
N PHE A 433 -1.90 -22.56 -24.17
CA PHE A 433 -0.47 -22.70 -24.41
C PHE A 433 0.02 -24.12 -24.08
N LEU A 434 -0.38 -24.69 -22.93
CA LEU A 434 0.01 -26.04 -22.55
C LEU A 434 -0.45 -27.09 -23.56
N SER A 435 -1.67 -26.96 -24.11
CA SER A 435 -2.16 -27.87 -25.14
C SER A 435 -1.37 -27.76 -26.43
N LEU A 436 -1.07 -26.53 -26.88
CA LEU A 436 -0.29 -26.31 -28.10
C LEU A 436 1.16 -26.78 -27.94
N ASP A 437 1.79 -26.50 -26.81
CA ASP A 437 3.16 -26.96 -26.50
C ASP A 437 3.24 -28.49 -26.44
N HIS A 438 2.21 -29.14 -25.89
CA HIS A 438 2.12 -30.59 -25.87
C HIS A 438 1.97 -31.16 -27.29
N GLU A 439 1.08 -30.60 -28.11
CA GLU A 439 0.88 -31.02 -29.50
C GLU A 439 2.17 -30.90 -30.32
N VAL A 440 2.88 -29.77 -30.22
CA VAL A 440 4.17 -29.55 -30.89
C VAL A 440 5.22 -30.58 -30.46
N ARG A 441 5.28 -30.92 -29.17
CA ARG A 441 6.20 -31.96 -28.66
C ARG A 441 5.84 -33.33 -29.21
N CYS A 442 4.57 -33.72 -29.20
CA CYS A 442 4.11 -34.99 -29.77
C CYS A 442 4.46 -35.08 -31.26
N MET A 443 4.20 -34.03 -32.05
CA MET A 443 4.54 -33.99 -33.47
C MET A 443 6.06 -34.09 -33.71
N SER A 444 6.87 -33.44 -32.87
CA SER A 444 8.34 -33.55 -32.98
C SER A 444 8.86 -34.97 -32.69
N GLN A 445 8.23 -35.70 -31.77
CA GLN A 445 8.58 -37.08 -31.46
C GLN A 445 8.19 -38.03 -32.59
N VAL A 446 7.01 -37.85 -33.19
CA VAL A 446 6.58 -38.63 -34.37
C VAL A 446 7.55 -38.43 -35.54
N HIS A 447 7.90 -37.17 -35.85
CA HIS A 447 8.87 -36.89 -36.92
C HIS A 447 10.28 -37.41 -36.63
N ALA A 448 10.69 -37.47 -35.36
CA ALA A 448 11.96 -38.08 -34.99
C ALA A 448 11.92 -39.60 -35.20
N SER A 449 10.83 -40.27 -34.84
CA SER A 449 10.63 -41.71 -35.08
C SER A 449 10.64 -42.04 -36.57
N ASP A 450 9.88 -41.29 -37.39
CA ASP A 450 9.83 -41.48 -38.84
C ASP A 450 11.20 -41.34 -39.53
N ARG A 451 12.11 -40.55 -38.96
CA ARG A 451 13.48 -40.39 -39.49
C ARG A 451 14.36 -41.58 -39.14
N VAL A 452 14.20 -42.15 -37.95
CA VAL A 452 14.93 -43.35 -37.53
C VAL A 452 14.47 -44.55 -38.37
N ASP A 453 13.16 -44.74 -38.49
CA ASP A 453 12.60 -45.86 -39.27
C ASP A 453 13.04 -45.80 -40.76
N ARG A 454 13.12 -44.60 -41.35
CA ARG A 454 13.65 -44.43 -42.71
C ARG A 454 15.15 -44.67 -42.83
N GLN A 455 15.94 -44.40 -41.78
CA GLN A 455 17.37 -44.71 -41.78
C GLN A 455 17.60 -46.22 -41.70
N ASP A 456 16.78 -46.94 -40.93
CA ASP A 456 16.84 -48.40 -40.82
C ASP A 456 16.37 -49.08 -42.12
N ASP A 457 15.31 -48.59 -42.75
CA ASP A 457 14.85 -49.07 -44.08
C ASP A 457 15.88 -48.83 -45.19
N LEU A 458 16.64 -47.74 -45.11
CA LEU A 458 17.74 -47.47 -46.05
C LEU A 458 18.94 -48.37 -45.75
N ALA A 459 19.27 -48.65 -44.49
CA ALA A 459 20.36 -49.55 -44.11
C ALA A 459 20.10 -50.99 -44.60
N ILE A 460 18.86 -51.49 -44.49
CA ILE A 460 18.47 -52.84 -44.95
C ILE A 460 18.51 -52.98 -46.48
N ARG A 461 18.42 -51.89 -47.26
CA ARG A 461 18.52 -51.95 -48.73
C ARG A 461 19.95 -51.93 -49.27
N PHE A 462 20.95 -51.68 -48.42
CA PHE A 462 22.36 -51.65 -48.80
C PHE A 462 23.18 -52.84 -48.26
N GLU A 463 22.53 -53.79 -47.58
CA GLU A 463 23.01 -55.16 -47.34
C GLU A 463 22.37 -56.13 -48.34
#